data_AF-A0A972RZV7-F1
#
_entry.id   AF-A0A972RZV7-F1
#
_cell.length_a   1.000
_cell.length_b   1.000
_cell.length_c   1.000
_cell.angle_alpha   90.00
_cell.angle_beta   90.00
_cell.angle_gamma   90.00
#
_symmetry.space_group_name_H-M   'P 1'
#
loop_
_entity.id
_entity.type
_entity.pdbx_description
1 polymer ?
#
loop_
_entity_poly.entity_id
_entity_poly.type
_entity_poly.pdbx_seq_one_letter_code
_entity_poly.pdbx_strand_id
1 'polypeptide(L)'
;MELFIKLEAGYLTIAIFVLAITAFVTTREFMPKGSFKRGIGITISALILLIALHFKVTIDRIESVTEAFNRGDAILCENRLYRKGSQSVEIIKSRDWSLEDNIFSSPNFERGFFIARCVVK
;
A
#
# COMPACT_ATOMS: atom_id res chain seq x y z
N MET A 1 -5.43 -4.65 12.72
CA MET A 1 -6.04 -3.38 12.23
C MET A 1 -5.00 -2.29 11.99
N GLU A 2 -3.99 -2.14 12.84
CA GLU A 2 -2.95 -1.11 12.68
C GLU A 2 -2.22 -1.19 11.34
N LEU A 3 -1.80 -2.39 10.91
CA LEU A 3 -1.15 -2.58 9.61
C LEU A 3 -2.06 -2.19 8.43
N PHE A 4 -3.35 -2.53 8.49
CA PHE A 4 -4.33 -2.12 7.47
C PHE A 4 -4.43 -0.61 7.37
N ILE A 5 -4.61 0.09 8.50
CA ILE A 5 -4.69 1.56 8.50
C ILE A 5 -3.38 2.18 8.03
N LYS A 6 -2.22 1.64 8.43
CA LYS A 6 -0.90 2.13 7.98
C LYS A 6 -0.71 1.99 6.46
N LEU A 7 -1.23 0.92 5.86
CA LEU A 7 -1.12 0.64 4.43
C LEU A 7 -2.16 1.41 3.60
N GLU A 8 -3.40 1.45 4.05
CA GLU A 8 -4.55 1.92 3.26
C GLU A 8 -5.02 3.33 3.62
N ALA A 9 -4.44 4.01 4.63
CA ALA A 9 -4.87 5.35 5.04
C ALA A 9 -4.99 6.33 3.86
N GLY A 10 -4.02 6.30 2.93
CA GLY A 10 -4.08 7.13 1.72
C GLY A 10 -5.29 6.82 0.84
N TYR A 11 -5.58 5.54 0.59
CA TYR A 11 -6.74 5.14 -0.21
C TYR A 11 -8.07 5.40 0.50
N LEU A 12 -8.11 5.29 1.84
CA LEU A 12 -9.29 5.66 2.62
C LEU A 12 -9.58 7.16 2.52
N THR A 13 -8.56 8.02 2.59
CA THR A 13 -8.73 9.47 2.38
C THR A 13 -9.25 9.77 0.97
N ILE A 14 -8.68 9.13 -0.06
CA ILE A 14 -9.15 9.31 -1.45
C ILE A 14 -10.60 8.82 -1.60
N ALA A 15 -10.94 7.68 -1.01
CA ALA A 15 -12.30 7.14 -1.04
C ALA A 15 -13.33 8.11 -0.43
N ILE A 16 -13.03 8.72 0.71
CA ILE A 16 -13.87 9.73 1.34
C ILE A 16 -14.06 10.94 0.40
N PHE A 17 -12.98 11.42 -0.21
CA PHE A 17 -13.03 12.54 -1.15
C PHE A 17 -13.89 12.22 -2.38
N VAL A 18 -13.73 11.04 -2.96
CA VAL A 18 -14.53 10.57 -4.12
C VAL A 18 -16.01 10.44 -3.74
N LEU A 19 -16.33 9.96 -2.54
CA LEU A 19 -17.70 9.88 -2.05
C LEU A 19 -18.32 11.25 -1.85
N ALA A 20 -17.57 12.22 -1.33
CA ALA A 20 -18.03 13.60 -1.19
C ALA A 20 -18.36 14.23 -2.55
N ILE A 21 -17.49 14.05 -3.56
CA ILE A 21 -17.76 14.49 -4.94
C ILE A 21 -18.99 13.77 -5.50
N THR A 22 -19.09 12.45 -5.31
CA THR A 22 -20.23 11.68 -5.79
C THR A 22 -21.54 12.20 -5.19
N ALA A 23 -21.56 12.45 -3.88
CA ALA A 23 -22.72 13.02 -3.19
C ALA A 23 -23.09 14.40 -3.75
N PHE A 24 -22.10 15.27 -3.93
CA PHE A 24 -22.30 16.61 -4.47
C PHE A 24 -22.86 16.58 -5.90
N VAL A 25 -22.27 15.78 -6.79
CA VAL A 25 -22.68 15.71 -8.20
C VAL A 25 -24.06 15.07 -8.34
N THR A 26 -24.33 13.98 -7.62
CA THR A 26 -25.59 13.22 -7.75
C THR A 26 -26.81 13.90 -7.12
N THR A 27 -26.62 15.00 -6.39
CA THR A 27 -27.68 15.84 -5.82
C THR A 27 -28.01 17.07 -6.66
N ARG A 28 -27.30 17.31 -7.77
CA ARG A 28 -27.55 18.46 -8.66
C ARG A 28 -28.88 18.33 -9.42
N GLU A 29 -29.50 19.47 -9.71
CA GLU A 29 -30.81 19.55 -10.38
C GLU A 29 -30.86 18.91 -11.77
N PHE A 30 -29.74 18.86 -12.48
CA PHE A 30 -29.63 18.23 -13.80
C PHE A 30 -29.56 16.69 -13.74
N MET A 31 -29.47 16.09 -12.56
CA MET A 31 -29.39 14.64 -12.39
C MET A 31 -30.78 13.99 -12.31
N PRO A 32 -31.00 12.81 -12.94
CA PRO A 32 -32.26 12.09 -12.82
C PRO A 32 -32.62 11.75 -11.37
N LYS A 33 -33.92 11.63 -11.08
CA LYS A 33 -34.40 11.17 -9.77
C LYS A 33 -33.81 9.80 -9.42
N GLY A 34 -33.36 9.65 -8.17
CA GLY A 34 -32.73 8.41 -7.70
C GLY A 34 -31.24 8.26 -8.02
N SER A 35 -30.62 9.24 -8.71
CA SER A 35 -29.18 9.22 -9.03
C SER A 35 -28.29 9.15 -7.79
N PHE A 36 -28.69 9.81 -6.69
CA PHE A 36 -27.93 9.75 -5.43
C PHE A 36 -27.76 8.32 -4.90
N LYS A 37 -28.87 7.58 -4.72
CA LYS A 37 -28.83 6.21 -4.18
C LYS A 37 -28.02 5.27 -5.08
N ARG A 38 -28.20 5.37 -6.40
CA ARG A 38 -27.47 4.54 -7.37
C ARG A 38 -25.99 4.90 -7.44
N GLY A 39 -25.68 6.18 -7.56
CA GLY A 39 -24.31 6.69 -7.66
C GLY A 39 -23.50 6.37 -6.40
N ILE A 40 -24.03 6.71 -5.23
CA ILE A 40 -23.36 6.37 -3.95
C ILE A 40 -23.20 4.86 -3.80
N GLY A 41 -24.25 4.07 -4.08
CA GLY A 41 -24.18 2.61 -3.99
C GLY A 41 -23.07 2.02 -4.86
N ILE A 42 -23.04 2.37 -6.15
CA ILE A 42 -22.02 1.89 -7.10
C ILE A 42 -20.62 2.34 -6.67
N THR A 43 -20.45 3.61 -6.31
CA THR A 43 -19.15 4.16 -5.90
C THR A 43 -18.63 3.47 -4.64
N ILE A 44 -19.48 3.27 -3.61
CA ILE A 44 -19.09 2.55 -2.39
C ILE A 44 -18.66 1.12 -2.73
N SER A 45 -19.45 0.38 -3.51
CA SER A 45 -19.11 -0.99 -3.91
C SER A 45 -17.78 -1.07 -4.65
N ALA A 46 -17.54 -0.16 -5.59
CA ALA A 46 -16.29 -0.08 -6.34
C ALA A 46 -15.09 0.23 -5.42
N LEU A 47 -15.22 1.22 -4.53
CA LEU A 47 -14.16 1.61 -3.60
C LEU A 47 -13.81 0.47 -2.63
N ILE A 48 -14.82 -0.21 -2.06
CA ILE A 48 -14.61 -1.38 -1.19
C ILE A 48 -13.82 -2.46 -1.93
N LEU A 49 -14.22 -2.80 -3.16
CA LEU A 49 -13.55 -3.83 -3.95
C LEU A 49 -12.10 -3.45 -4.26
N LEU A 50 -11.84 -2.21 -4.66
CA LEU A 50 -10.50 -1.74 -5.00
C LEU A 50 -9.58 -1.72 -3.77
N ILE A 51 -10.06 -1.22 -2.63
CA ILE A 51 -9.27 -1.20 -1.39
C ILE A 51 -9.01 -2.61 -0.90
N ALA A 52 -10.00 -3.50 -0.94
CA ALA A 52 -9.83 -4.89 -0.54
C ALA A 52 -8.82 -5.62 -1.43
N LEU A 53 -8.89 -5.43 -2.75
CA LEU A 53 -7.94 -6.03 -3.70
C LEU A 53 -6.52 -5.48 -3.47
N HIS A 54 -6.38 -4.16 -3.32
CA HIS A 54 -5.10 -3.52 -3.07
C HIS A 54 -4.45 -4.02 -1.77
N PHE A 55 -5.24 -4.09 -0.68
CA PHE A 55 -4.77 -4.59 0.60
C PHE A 55 -4.32 -6.05 0.50
N LYS A 56 -5.12 -6.90 -0.17
CA LYS A 56 -4.77 -8.31 -0.38
C LYS A 56 -3.43 -8.46 -1.11
N VAL A 57 -3.28 -7.81 -2.27
CA VAL A 57 -2.03 -7.86 -3.05
C VAL A 57 -0.83 -7.36 -2.23
N THR A 58 -1.07 -6.36 -1.37
CA THR A 58 -0.02 -5.84 -0.49
C THR A 58 0.38 -6.84 0.60
N ILE A 59 -0.58 -7.50 1.24
CA ILE A 59 -0.28 -8.55 2.24
C ILE A 59 0.43 -9.74 1.58
N ASP A 60 -0.06 -10.22 0.45
CA ASP A 60 0.55 -11.33 -0.29
C ASP A 60 2.02 -11.00 -0.65
N ARG A 61 2.31 -9.75 -1.03
CA ARG A 61 3.68 -9.28 -1.28
C ARG A 61 4.53 -9.28 0.00
N ILE A 62 3.99 -8.78 1.11
CA ILE A 62 4.71 -8.74 2.40
C ILE A 62 5.07 -10.15 2.85
N GLU A 63 4.14 -11.10 2.74
CA GLU A 63 4.35 -12.51 3.06
C GLU A 63 5.44 -13.12 2.18
N SER A 64 5.31 -12.99 0.86
CA SER A 64 6.29 -13.50 -0.11
C SER A 64 7.70 -12.97 0.14
N VAL A 65 7.84 -11.68 0.42
CA VAL A 65 9.13 -11.06 0.73
C VAL A 65 9.66 -11.53 2.08
N THR A 66 8.81 -11.71 3.10
CA THR A 66 9.22 -12.21 4.41
C THR A 66 9.77 -13.63 4.31
N GLU A 67 9.09 -14.50 3.56
CA GLU A 67 9.54 -15.86 3.33
C GLU A 67 10.87 -15.90 2.58
N ALA A 68 11.01 -15.12 1.50
CA ALA A 68 12.24 -15.00 0.74
C ALA A 68 13.41 -14.54 1.63
N PHE A 69 13.18 -13.53 2.47
CA PHE A 69 14.19 -13.04 3.42
C PHE A 69 14.64 -14.15 4.35
N ASN A 70 13.68 -14.91 4.88
CA ASN A 70 13.95 -15.97 5.84
C ASN A 70 14.68 -17.17 5.24
N ARG A 71 14.49 -17.45 3.94
CA ARG A 71 15.28 -18.42 3.17
C ARG A 71 16.68 -17.95 2.84
N GLY A 72 16.97 -16.65 3.01
CA GLY A 72 18.25 -16.05 2.65
C GLY A 72 18.30 -15.57 1.19
N ASP A 73 17.15 -15.50 0.52
CA ASP A 73 17.05 -14.96 -0.83
C ASP A 73 17.34 -13.46 -0.85
N ALA A 74 17.77 -12.95 -2.01
CA ALA A 74 17.98 -11.53 -2.20
C ALA A 74 16.66 -10.80 -2.45
N ILE A 75 16.43 -9.74 -1.68
CA ILE A 75 15.26 -8.88 -1.79
C ILE A 75 15.67 -7.52 -2.29
N LEU A 76 14.89 -6.95 -3.20
CA LEU A 76 15.09 -5.62 -3.71
C LEU A 76 14.09 -4.66 -3.07
N CYS A 77 14.57 -3.67 -2.34
CA CYS A 77 13.74 -2.63 -1.72
C CYS A 77 13.96 -1.27 -2.37
N GLU A 78 12.89 -0.51 -2.59
CA GLU A 78 12.97 0.85 -3.13
C GLU A 78 13.73 1.80 -2.18
N ASN A 79 14.75 2.51 -2.69
CA ASN A 79 15.52 3.51 -1.94
C ASN A 79 15.12 4.93 -2.32
N ARG A 80 14.33 5.58 -1.44
CA ARG A 80 13.88 6.96 -1.66
C ARG A 80 14.82 8.06 -1.15
N LEU A 81 15.94 7.71 -0.50
CA LEU A 81 16.88 8.69 0.01
C LEU A 81 17.67 9.37 -1.13
N TYR A 82 17.99 8.62 -2.19
CA TYR A 82 18.83 9.11 -3.28
C TYR A 82 18.05 9.15 -4.59
N ARG A 83 17.42 10.29 -4.89
CA ARG A 83 16.71 10.54 -6.16
C ARG A 83 17.62 10.46 -7.40
N LYS A 84 18.96 10.41 -7.21
CA LYS A 84 20.01 10.36 -8.24
C LYS A 84 21.01 9.19 -8.09
N GLY A 85 20.70 8.17 -7.29
CA GLY A 85 21.55 6.97 -7.05
C GLY A 85 20.82 5.66 -7.32
N SER A 86 21.35 4.51 -6.85
CA SER A 86 20.68 3.21 -7.00
C SER A 86 19.26 3.29 -6.44
N GLN A 87 18.26 3.16 -7.32
CA GLN A 87 16.83 3.29 -6.98
C GLN A 87 16.35 2.19 -6.03
N SER A 88 17.21 1.21 -5.77
CA SER A 88 16.95 0.06 -4.95
C SER A 88 18.16 -0.36 -4.13
N VAL A 89 17.90 -1.00 -2.99
CA VAL A 89 18.88 -1.65 -2.11
C VAL A 89 18.60 -3.14 -2.10
N GLU A 90 19.65 -3.94 -2.23
CA GLU A 90 19.58 -5.40 -2.07
C GLU A 90 19.74 -5.76 -0.60
N ILE A 91 18.71 -6.39 -0.03
CA ILE A 91 18.63 -6.86 1.35
C ILE A 91 18.78 -8.37 1.34
N ILE A 92 19.76 -8.88 2.09
CA ILE A 92 20.04 -10.31 2.26
C ILE A 92 20.30 -10.55 3.74
N LYS A 93 19.68 -11.60 4.30
CA LYS A 93 19.77 -11.94 5.73
C LYS A 93 21.20 -12.12 6.24
N SER A 94 22.11 -12.59 5.38
CA SER A 94 23.53 -12.78 5.72
C SER A 94 24.38 -11.49 5.76
N ARG A 95 23.80 -10.30 5.48
CA ARG A 95 24.50 -9.01 5.41
C ARG A 95 24.00 -8.02 6.47
N ASP A 96 23.89 -8.46 7.72
CA ASP A 96 23.51 -7.63 8.88
C ASP A 96 22.14 -6.94 8.74
N TRP A 97 21.20 -7.59 8.05
CA TRP A 97 19.82 -7.15 7.98
C TRP A 97 18.97 -7.94 8.97
N SER A 98 18.11 -7.26 9.71
CA SER A 98 17.04 -7.86 10.50
C SER A 98 15.68 -7.35 10.04
N LEU A 99 14.63 -8.11 10.36
CA LEU A 99 13.25 -7.77 10.05
C LEU A 99 12.46 -7.69 11.36
N GLU A 100 12.00 -6.49 11.71
CA GLU A 100 11.18 -6.23 12.90
C GLU A 100 10.01 -5.33 12.48
N ASP A 101 8.79 -5.67 12.91
CA ASP A 101 7.57 -4.88 12.64
C ASP A 101 7.39 -4.46 11.18
N ASN A 102 7.65 -5.38 10.24
CA ASN A 102 7.57 -5.16 8.79
C ASN A 102 8.59 -4.12 8.25
N ILE A 103 9.67 -3.88 9.00
CA ILE A 103 10.75 -2.97 8.65
C ILE A 103 12.06 -3.76 8.62
N PHE A 104 12.75 -3.71 7.49
CA PHE A 104 14.13 -4.16 7.40
C PHE A 104 15.05 -3.10 7.97
N SER A 105 15.89 -3.46 8.95
CA SER A 105 16.87 -2.57 9.55
C SER A 105 18.27 -3.19 9.44
N SER A 106 19.29 -2.33 9.37
CA SER A 106 20.69 -2.73 9.38
C SER A 106 21.51 -1.63 10.04
N PRO A 107 22.57 -1.95 10.80
CA PRO A 107 23.48 -0.96 11.38
C PRO A 107 24.14 -0.05 10.32
N ASN A 108 24.22 -0.53 9.09
CA ASN A 108 24.85 0.18 7.97
C ASN A 108 23.93 1.22 7.30
N PHE A 109 22.66 1.30 7.69
CA PHE A 109 21.67 2.18 7.09
C PHE A 109 20.98 3.04 8.15
N GLU A 110 20.95 4.36 7.94
CA GLU A 110 20.31 5.30 8.87
C GLU A 110 18.79 5.10 9.02
N ARG A 111 18.14 4.48 8.02
CA ARG A 111 16.69 4.26 7.99
C ARG A 111 16.37 2.84 7.56
N GLY A 112 15.34 2.28 8.18
CA GLY A 112 14.79 1.00 7.78
C GLY A 112 13.91 1.07 6.53
N PHE A 113 13.76 -0.08 5.87
CA PHE A 113 12.99 -0.24 4.64
C PHE A 113 11.70 -1.00 4.93
N PHE A 114 10.56 -0.37 4.67
CA PHE A 114 9.28 -1.01 4.90
C PHE A 114 9.02 -2.10 3.86
N ILE A 115 8.77 -3.33 4.32
CA ILE A 115 8.70 -4.55 3.50
C ILE A 115 7.66 -4.47 2.38
N ALA A 116 6.56 -3.72 2.58
CA ALA A 116 5.56 -3.52 1.55
C ALA A 116 6.11 -2.80 0.29
N ARG A 117 7.32 -2.24 0.33
CA ARG A 117 7.99 -1.57 -0.81
C ARG A 117 9.14 -2.40 -1.39
N CYS A 118 9.20 -3.67 -1.02
CA CYS A 118 10.22 -4.59 -1.47
C CYS A 118 9.60 -5.66 -2.37
N VAL A 119 10.45 -6.27 -3.19
CA VAL A 119 10.11 -7.38 -4.09
C VAL A 119 11.18 -8.45 -4.01
N VAL A 120 10.78 -9.70 -4.24
CA VAL A 120 11.73 -10.80 -4.41
C VAL A 120 12.44 -10.62 -5.76
N LYS A 121 13.76 -10.82 -5.79
CA LYS A 121 14.58 -10.70 -6.99
C LYS A 121 14.36 -11.89 -7.94
#